data_AF-A0A926WMV4-F1
#
_entry.id   AF-A0A926WMV4-F1
#
_cell.length_a   1.000
_cell.length_b   1.000
_cell.length_c   1.000
_cell.angle_alpha   90.00
_cell.angle_beta   90.00
_cell.angle_gamma   90.00
#
_symmetry.space_group_name_H-M   'P 1'
#
loop_
_entity.id
_entity.type
_entity.pdbx_description
1 polymer ?
#
loop_
_entity_poly.entity_id
_entity_poly.type
_entity_poly.pdbx_seq_one_letter_code
_entity_poly.pdbx_strand_id
1 'polypeptide(L)'
;MQHLDIASLKSAEVLNVAKELIALEELAEKLEKFSLLNKRLRKYKKSEPGETWVSRWIGSPIAYLFPPERREEWLGDLYEVNREMLHKSYPRWQVNLNNLGKTIILIISALKIKLSDLL
;
A
#
# COMPACT_ATOMS: atom_id res chain seq x y z
N MET A 1 -14.43 46.80 36.79
CA MET A 1 -13.14 46.17 36.47
C MET A 1 -13.24 44.76 35.86
N GLN A 2 -14.37 44.03 35.99
CA GLN A 2 -14.47 42.63 35.50
C GLN A 2 -14.75 42.47 33.98
N HIS A 3 -15.23 43.50 33.28
CA HIS A 3 -15.58 43.39 31.85
C HIS A 3 -14.38 43.46 30.90
N LEU A 4 -13.25 44.05 31.33
CA LEU A 4 -12.04 44.18 30.50
C LEU A 4 -11.25 42.85 30.43
N ASP A 5 -11.26 42.06 31.50
CA ASP A 5 -10.55 40.77 31.56
C ASP A 5 -11.24 39.66 30.75
N ILE A 6 -12.57 39.70 30.62
CA ILE A 6 -13.31 38.70 29.83
C ILE A 6 -13.11 38.94 28.32
N ALA A 7 -12.99 40.20 27.91
CA ALA A 7 -12.72 40.57 26.52
C ALA A 7 -11.28 40.20 26.10
N SER A 8 -10.30 40.39 26.99
CA SER A 8 -8.90 40.01 26.71
C SER A 8 -8.72 38.50 26.62
N LEU A 9 -9.38 37.72 27.49
CA LEU A 9 -9.37 36.25 27.44
C LEU A 9 -9.98 35.70 26.14
N LYS A 10 -11.15 36.21 25.74
CA LYS A 10 -11.78 35.82 24.46
C LYS A 10 -10.91 36.20 23.26
N SER A 11 -10.21 37.34 23.32
CA SER A 11 -9.32 37.76 22.24
C SER A 11 -8.09 36.84 22.08
N ALA A 12 -7.56 36.31 23.20
CA ALA A 12 -6.44 35.38 23.19
C ALA A 12 -6.83 33.99 22.68
N GLU A 13 -8.02 33.50 23.06
CA GLU A 13 -8.57 32.24 22.53
C GLU A 13 -8.82 32.32 21.03
N VAL A 14 -9.41 33.42 20.55
CA VAL A 14 -9.63 33.65 19.11
C VAL A 14 -8.31 33.69 18.33
N LEU A 15 -7.26 34.30 18.90
CA LEU A 15 -5.94 34.32 18.30
C LEU A 15 -5.31 32.92 18.21
N ASN A 16 -5.55 32.06 19.21
CA ASN A 16 -5.01 30.71 19.23
C ASN A 16 -5.72 29.80 18.22
N VAL A 17 -7.05 29.90 18.14
CA VAL A 17 -7.87 29.20 17.14
C VAL A 17 -7.48 29.63 15.71
N ALA A 18 -7.20 30.92 15.49
CA ALA A 18 -6.74 31.41 14.19
C ALA A 18 -5.38 30.81 13.79
N LYS A 19 -4.45 30.63 14.74
CA LYS A 19 -3.16 29.98 14.49
C LYS A 19 -3.32 28.50 14.15
N GLU A 20 -4.21 27.79 14.85
CA GLU A 20 -4.50 26.38 14.58
C GLU A 20 -5.14 26.19 13.19
N LEU A 21 -6.03 27.10 12.78
CA LEU A 21 -6.63 27.11 11.44
C LEU A 21 -5.58 27.27 10.34
N ILE A 22 -4.64 28.21 10.50
CA ILE A 22 -3.54 28.41 9.54
C ILE A 22 -2.65 27.15 9.45
N ALA A 23 -2.34 26.54 10.59
CA ALA A 23 -1.55 25.30 10.62
C ALA A 23 -2.28 24.12 9.94
N LEU A 24 -3.60 24.04 10.08
CA LEU A 24 -4.43 23.04 9.39
C LEU A 24 -4.50 23.25 7.89
N GLU A 25 -4.59 24.51 7.43
CA GLU A 25 -4.55 24.85 6.00
C GLU A 25 -3.21 24.46 5.37
N GLU A 26 -2.09 24.75 6.03
CA GLU A 26 -0.77 24.35 5.56
C GLU A 26 -0.60 22.82 5.47
N LEU A 27 -1.19 22.08 6.43
CA LEU A 27 -1.17 20.62 6.42
C LEU A 27 -2.05 20.04 5.30
N ALA A 28 -3.22 20.62 5.07
CA ALA A 28 -4.10 20.24 3.98
C ALA A 28 -3.42 20.45 2.61
N GLU A 29 -2.75 21.59 2.44
CA GLU A 29 -2.02 21.89 1.20
C GLU A 29 -0.83 20.95 0.98
N LYS A 30 -0.10 20.60 2.05
CA LYS A 30 0.97 19.58 1.99
C LYS A 30 0.41 18.19 1.64
N LEU A 31 -0.71 17.79 2.24
CA LEU A 31 -1.39 16.53 1.94
C LEU A 31 -1.85 16.45 0.49
N GLU A 32 -2.38 17.55 -0.06
CA GLU A 32 -2.79 17.64 -1.45
C GLU A 32 -1.59 17.49 -2.40
N LYS A 33 -0.48 18.20 -2.12
CA LYS A 33 0.77 18.07 -2.87
C LYS A 33 1.32 16.64 -2.81
N PHE A 34 1.30 15.98 -1.65
CA PHE A 34 1.69 14.58 -1.50
C PHE A 34 0.79 13.62 -2.28
N SER A 35 -0.52 13.83 -2.24
CA SER A 35 -1.51 13.08 -3.03
C SER A 35 -1.21 13.17 -4.53
N LEU A 36 -0.91 14.38 -5.01
CA LEU A 36 -0.66 14.66 -6.41
C LEU A 36 0.68 14.07 -6.87
N LEU A 37 1.71 14.15 -6.02
CA LEU A 37 2.99 13.46 -6.22
C LEU A 37 2.79 11.95 -6.26
N ASN A 38 2.00 11.36 -5.36
CA ASN A 38 1.75 9.93 -5.32
C ASN A 38 0.97 9.44 -6.57
N LYS A 39 0.00 10.23 -7.05
CA LYS A 39 -0.68 10.00 -8.34
C LYS A 39 0.29 10.05 -9.53
N ARG A 40 1.21 11.02 -9.55
CA ARG A 40 2.25 11.12 -10.59
C ARG A 40 3.21 9.92 -10.51
N LEU A 41 3.68 9.56 -9.33
CA LEU A 41 4.54 8.39 -9.11
C LEU A 41 3.87 7.09 -9.56
N ARG A 42 2.56 6.91 -9.31
CA ARG A 42 1.78 5.78 -9.86
C ARG A 42 1.75 5.74 -11.39
N LYS A 43 1.74 6.91 -12.06
CA LYS A 43 1.81 7.00 -13.53
C LYS A 43 3.19 6.63 -14.07
N TYR A 44 4.26 6.88 -13.30
CA TYR A 44 5.65 6.57 -13.67
C TYR A 44 6.14 5.23 -13.14
N LYS A 45 5.40 4.56 -12.25
CA LYS A 45 5.60 3.14 -11.94
C LYS A 45 5.22 2.36 -13.19
N LYS A 46 6.16 2.26 -14.14
CA LYS A 46 6.10 1.32 -15.26
C LYS A 46 5.66 0.01 -14.64
N SER A 47 4.53 -0.54 -15.11
CA SER A 47 4.18 -1.92 -14.79
C SER A 47 5.40 -2.72 -15.16
N GLU A 48 6.11 -3.24 -14.16
CA GLU A 48 7.30 -4.02 -14.43
C GLU A 48 6.88 -5.13 -15.39
N PRO A 49 7.71 -5.50 -16.37
CA PRO A 49 7.34 -6.50 -17.37
C PRO A 49 7.01 -7.89 -16.78
N GLY A 50 6.97 -8.06 -15.45
CA GLY A 50 6.45 -9.22 -14.72
C GLY A 50 5.13 -8.99 -13.93
N GLU A 51 4.54 -7.79 -13.90
CA GLU A 51 3.23 -7.54 -13.25
C GLU A 51 2.10 -8.05 -14.16
N THR A 52 1.52 -9.19 -13.80
CA THR A 52 0.27 -9.70 -14.38
C THR A 52 -0.95 -9.32 -13.56
N TRP A 53 -2.14 -9.38 -14.15
CA TRP A 53 -3.40 -9.07 -13.45
C TRP A 53 -3.55 -9.89 -12.17
N VAL A 54 -3.27 -11.20 -12.22
CA VAL A 54 -3.34 -12.08 -11.05
C VAL A 54 -2.29 -11.69 -10.01
N SER A 55 -1.05 -11.39 -10.42
CA SER A 55 -0.01 -10.98 -9.45
C SER A 55 -0.37 -9.67 -8.74
N ARG A 56 -1.05 -8.75 -9.43
CA ARG A 56 -1.40 -7.42 -8.91
C ARG A 56 -2.63 -7.45 -8.02
N TRP A 57 -3.66 -8.19 -8.39
CA TRP A 57 -4.97 -8.16 -7.72
C TRP A 57 -5.24 -9.33 -6.79
N ILE A 58 -4.48 -10.43 -6.92
CA ILE A 58 -4.68 -11.65 -6.12
C ILE A 58 -3.41 -11.97 -5.35
N GLY A 59 -2.31 -12.23 -6.07
CA GLY A 59 -1.04 -12.66 -5.48
C GLY A 59 -0.50 -11.66 -4.46
N SER A 60 -0.37 -10.39 -4.85
CA SER A 60 0.15 -9.34 -3.96
C SER A 60 -0.71 -9.17 -2.70
N PRO A 61 -2.04 -8.93 -2.78
CA PRO A 61 -2.88 -8.82 -1.59
C PRO A 61 -2.79 -10.03 -0.66
N ILE A 62 -2.76 -11.25 -1.20
CA ILE A 62 -2.63 -12.46 -0.39
C ILE A 62 -1.26 -12.52 0.28
N ALA A 63 -0.17 -12.20 -0.43
CA ALA A 63 1.17 -12.16 0.14
C ALA A 63 1.31 -11.15 1.30
N TYR A 64 0.57 -10.04 1.29
CA TYR A 64 0.56 -9.07 2.40
C TYR A 64 -0.10 -9.60 3.68
N LEU A 65 -0.78 -10.75 3.65
CA LEU A 65 -1.29 -11.43 4.84
C LEU A 65 -0.21 -12.23 5.59
N PHE A 66 0.99 -12.34 5.02
CA PHE A 66 2.11 -13.11 5.56
C PHE A 66 3.18 -12.25 6.21
N PRO A 67 4.03 -12.84 7.07
CA PRO A 67 5.21 -12.16 7.62
C PRO A 67 6.09 -11.55 6.52
N PRO A 68 6.77 -10.42 6.81
CA PRO A 68 7.56 -9.68 5.83
C PRO A 68 8.57 -10.54 5.07
N GLU A 69 9.28 -11.44 5.76
CA GLU A 69 10.34 -12.26 5.19
C GLU A 69 9.78 -13.19 4.10
N ARG A 70 8.71 -13.94 4.43
CA ARG A 70 8.08 -14.88 3.50
C ARG A 70 7.37 -14.18 2.34
N ARG A 71 6.79 -13.00 2.61
CA ARG A 71 6.15 -12.18 1.59
C ARG A 71 7.16 -11.72 0.55
N GLU A 72 8.31 -11.22 0.97
CA GLU A 72 9.32 -10.68 0.07
C GLU A 72 9.96 -11.76 -0.80
N GLU A 73 10.29 -12.91 -0.19
CA GLU A 73 10.76 -14.10 -0.90
C GLU A 73 9.73 -14.54 -1.96
N TRP A 74 8.47 -14.73 -1.56
CA TRP A 74 7.45 -15.22 -2.47
C TRP A 74 7.12 -14.24 -3.59
N LEU A 75 7.05 -12.93 -3.30
CA LEU A 75 6.83 -11.92 -4.33
C LEU A 75 8.01 -11.88 -5.30
N GLY A 76 9.25 -11.96 -4.80
CA GLY A 76 10.45 -12.05 -5.63
C GLY A 76 10.38 -13.21 -6.61
N ASP A 77 10.08 -14.42 -6.11
CA ASP A 77 9.91 -15.62 -6.92
C ASP A 77 8.81 -15.47 -7.98
N LEU A 78 7.68 -14.88 -7.59
CA LEU A 78 6.56 -14.66 -8.51
C LEU A 78 6.95 -13.70 -9.64
N TYR A 79 7.69 -12.64 -9.32
CA TYR A 79 8.16 -11.67 -10.30
C TYR A 79 9.18 -12.27 -11.26
N GLU A 80 10.13 -13.05 -10.75
CA GLU A 80 11.14 -13.70 -11.57
C GLU A 80 10.51 -14.68 -12.55
N VAL A 81 9.61 -15.54 -12.07
CA VAL A 81 8.91 -16.51 -12.93
C VAL A 81 8.05 -15.81 -13.99
N ASN A 82 7.33 -14.73 -13.62
CA ASN A 82 6.56 -13.96 -14.59
C ASN A 82 7.45 -13.36 -15.67
N ARG A 83 8.59 -12.77 -15.27
CA ARG A 83 9.56 -12.18 -16.19
C ARG A 83 10.11 -13.22 -17.15
N GLU A 84 10.47 -14.41 -16.66
CA GLU A 84 10.95 -15.50 -17.51
C GLU A 84 9.89 -16.00 -18.49
N MET A 85 8.66 -16.23 -18.03
CA MET A 85 7.57 -16.68 -18.89
C MET A 85 7.25 -15.64 -19.96
N LEU A 86 7.21 -14.36 -19.59
CA LEU A 86 6.95 -13.28 -20.55
C LEU A 86 8.11 -13.09 -21.52
N HIS A 87 9.36 -13.28 -21.09
CA HIS A 87 10.53 -13.29 -21.97
C HIS A 87 10.49 -14.47 -22.98
N LYS A 88 9.98 -15.63 -22.56
CA LYS A 88 9.75 -16.79 -23.42
C LYS A 88 8.46 -16.67 -24.26
N SER A 89 7.82 -15.49 -24.30
CA SER A 89 6.60 -15.22 -25.06
C SER A 89 5.41 -16.10 -24.69
N TYR A 90 5.31 -16.55 -23.44
CA TYR A 90 4.13 -17.26 -22.97
C TYR A 90 2.89 -16.37 -23.06
N PRO A 91 1.74 -16.91 -23.49
CA PRO A 91 0.46 -16.20 -23.43
C PRO A 91 0.16 -15.69 -22.03
N ARG A 92 -0.31 -14.44 -21.91
CA ARG A 92 -0.62 -13.81 -20.61
C ARG A 92 -1.61 -14.62 -19.76
N TRP A 93 -2.52 -15.37 -20.38
CA TRP A 93 -3.46 -16.23 -19.64
C TRP A 93 -2.74 -17.39 -18.94
N GLN A 94 -1.69 -17.96 -19.53
CA GLN A 94 -0.89 -19.02 -18.91
C GLN A 94 -0.10 -18.48 -17.73
N VAL A 95 0.48 -17.27 -17.87
CA VAL A 95 1.19 -16.61 -16.77
C VAL A 95 0.24 -16.30 -15.61
N ASN A 96 -0.97 -15.81 -15.90
CA ASN A 96 -2.00 -15.60 -14.89
C ASN A 96 -2.42 -16.91 -14.19
N LEU A 97 -2.60 -18.00 -14.94
CA LEU A 97 -2.95 -19.31 -14.37
C LEU A 97 -1.84 -19.84 -13.45
N ASN A 98 -0.58 -19.71 -13.86
CA ASN A 98 0.58 -20.07 -13.05
C ASN A 98 0.61 -19.27 -11.73
N ASN A 99 0.34 -17.97 -11.79
CA ASN A 99 0.30 -17.13 -10.59
C ASN A 99 -0.84 -17.50 -9.65
N LEU A 100 -1.99 -17.88 -10.20
CA LEU A 100 -3.10 -18.36 -9.38
C LEU A 100 -2.71 -19.64 -8.65
N GLY A 101 -2.10 -20.60 -9.36
CA GLY A 101 -1.58 -21.84 -8.77
C GLY A 101 -0.56 -21.60 -7.66
N LYS A 102 0.46 -20.76 -7.90
CA LYS A 102 1.47 -20.38 -6.89
C LYS A 102 0.84 -19.71 -5.66
N THR A 103 -0.20 -18.91 -5.86
CA THR A 103 -0.92 -18.25 -4.76
C THR A 103 -1.72 -19.25 -3.93
N ILE A 104 -2.36 -20.24 -4.57
CA ILE A 104 -3.05 -21.33 -3.85
C ILE A 104 -2.05 -22.15 -3.03
N ILE A 105 -0.88 -22.47 -3.60
CA ILE A 105 0.19 -23.18 -2.88
C ILE A 105 0.63 -22.39 -1.64
N LEU A 106 0.83 -21.07 -1.79
CA LEU A 106 1.19 -20.20 -0.66
C LEU A 106 0.14 -20.29 0.47
N ILE A 107 -1.15 -20.22 0.13
CA ILE A 107 -2.25 -20.34 1.11
C ILE A 107 -2.22 -21.70 1.81
N ILE A 108 -2.10 -22.80 1.06
CA ILE A 108 -2.08 -24.15 1.63
C ILE A 108 -0.87 -24.32 2.55
N SER A 109 0.31 -23.85 2.14
CA SER A 109 1.51 -23.89 2.98
C SER A 109 1.35 -23.05 4.26
N ALA A 110 0.68 -21.89 4.17
CA ALA A 110 0.30 -21.09 5.33
C ALA A 110 -0.53 -21.89 6.33
N LEU A 111 -1.58 -22.53 5.83
CA LEU A 111 -2.56 -23.26 6.62
C LEU A 111 -1.90 -24.47 7.28
N LYS A 112 -1.05 -25.20 6.56
CA LYS A 112 -0.28 -26.33 7.10
C LYS A 112 0.61 -25.92 8.26
N ILE A 113 1.32 -24.79 8.15
CA ILE A 113 2.20 -24.30 9.21
C ILE A 113 1.38 -23.88 10.43
N LYS A 114 0.29 -23.12 10.23
CA LYS A 114 -0.61 -22.77 11.33
C LYS A 114 -1.21 -23.98 12.04
N LEU A 115 -1.54 -25.04 11.30
CA LEU A 115 -2.04 -26.29 11.89
C LEU A 115 -0.94 -27.02 12.66
N SER A 116 0.30 -27.03 12.16
CA SER A 116 1.44 -27.64 12.83
C SER A 116 1.85 -26.90 14.11
N ASP A 117 1.71 -25.57 14.14
CA ASP A 117 2.03 -24.76 15.33
C ASP A 117 0.96 -24.92 16.43
N LEU A 118 -0.22 -25.46 16.07
CA LEU A 118 -1.37 -25.62 16.96
C LEU A 118 -1.50 -27.04 17.56
N LEU A 119 -0.74 -28.01 17.03
CA LEU A 119 -0.78 -29.44 17.36
C LEU A 119 0.47 -29.82 18.18
#